data_AF-A0A1V2QKU3-F1
#
_entry.id   AF-A0A1V2QKU3-F1
#
_cell.length_a   1.000
_cell.length_b   1.000
_cell.length_c   1.000
_cell.angle_alpha   90.00
_cell.angle_beta   90.00
_cell.angle_gamma   90.00
#
_symmetry.space_group_name_H-M   'P 1'
#
loop_
_entity.id
_entity.type
_entity.pdbx_description
1 polymer ?
#
loop_
_entity_poly.entity_id
_entity_poly.type
_entity_poly.pdbx_seq_one_letter_code
_entity_poly.pdbx_strand_id
1 'polypeptide(L)' 'MQKLVSDARTAFGRGDPTFSAGFDIDARARVSMTKIRKEIDLIVGAVEPIGWQCVRVEPFLASVEIDFVRNA' A
#
# COMPACT_ATOMS: atom_id res chain seq x y z
N MET A 1 -8.39 -3.74 -4.50
CA MET A 1 -8.71 -3.21 -3.16
C MET A 1 -9.20 -4.27 -2.17
N GLN A 2 -10.30 -5.00 -2.42
CA GLN A 2 -10.84 -5.97 -1.43
C GLN A 2 -9.83 -7.03 -0.96
N LYS A 3 -9.06 -7.61 -1.90
CA LYS A 3 -7.99 -8.57 -1.58
C LYS A 3 -6.90 -7.95 -0.69
N LEU A 4 -6.41 -6.75 -1.04
CA LEU A 4 -5.40 -6.03 -0.26
C LEU A 4 -5.82 -5.84 1.20
N VAL A 5 -7.07 -5.40 1.42
CA VAL A 5 -7.62 -5.19 2.77
C VAL A 5 -7.72 -6.51 3.53
N SER A 6 -8.15 -7.59 2.85
CA SER A 6 -8.19 -8.93 3.45
C SER A 6 -6.79 -9.40 3.86
N ASP A 7 -5.81 -9.27 2.99
CA ASP A 7 -4.42 -9.68 3.23
C ASP A 7 -3.82 -8.86 4.39
N ALA A 8 -4.05 -7.55 4.43
CA ALA A 8 -3.62 -6.67 5.51
C ALA A 8 -4.26 -7.05 6.86
N ARG A 9 -5.56 -7.39 6.87
CA ARG A 9 -6.24 -7.87 8.09
C ARG A 9 -5.71 -9.21 8.55
N THR A 10 -5.47 -10.14 7.62
CA THR A 10 -4.90 -11.45 7.94
C THR A 10 -3.50 -11.33 8.52
N ALA A 11 -2.62 -10.52 7.90
CA ALA A 11 -1.28 -10.26 8.40
C ALA A 11 -1.31 -9.63 9.81
N PHE A 12 -2.18 -8.63 10.01
CA PHE A 12 -2.33 -7.98 11.32
C PHE A 12 -2.83 -8.97 12.38
N GLY A 13 -3.83 -9.79 12.04
CA GLY A 13 -4.36 -10.83 12.92
C GLY A 13 -3.35 -11.92 13.27
N ARG A 14 -2.37 -12.18 12.40
CA ARG A 14 -1.28 -13.14 12.65
C ARG A 14 -0.19 -12.63 13.58
N GLY A 15 -0.09 -11.32 13.80
CA GLY A 15 1.00 -10.74 14.58
C GLY A 15 2.16 -10.22 13.73
N ASP A 16 2.00 -10.11 12.41
CA ASP A 16 3.10 -9.72 11.54
C ASP A 16 3.60 -8.30 11.89
N PRO A 17 4.92 -8.08 11.92
CA PRO A 17 5.50 -6.78 12.31
C PRO A 17 5.38 -5.73 11.19
N THR A 18 5.30 -6.19 9.94
CA THR A 18 5.33 -5.37 8.74
C THR A 18 4.35 -5.92 7.71
N PHE A 19 3.84 -5.03 6.88
CA PHE A 19 3.00 -5.37 5.73
C PHE A 19 3.39 -4.47 4.56
N SER A 20 3.55 -5.06 3.38
CA SER A 20 3.90 -4.32 2.16
C SER A 20 2.79 -4.47 1.13
N ALA A 21 2.44 -3.37 0.49
CA ALA A 21 1.46 -3.28 -0.57
C ALA A 21 2.08 -2.63 -1.79
N GLY A 22 1.68 -3.03 -2.99
CA GLY A 22 2.16 -2.36 -4.19
C GLY A 22 1.21 -2.49 -5.36
N PHE A 23 1.42 -1.63 -6.35
CA PHE A 23 0.71 -1.67 -7.61
C PHE A 23 1.63 -1.31 -8.77
N ASP A 24 1.35 -1.90 -9.93
CA ASP A 24 2.10 -1.63 -11.14
C ASP A 24 1.65 -0.32 -11.79
N ILE A 25 2.63 0.47 -12.21
CA ILE A 25 2.46 1.61 -13.09
C ILE A 25 2.71 1.12 -14.51
N ASP A 26 1.68 1.21 -15.35
CA ASP A 26 1.88 1.04 -16.79
C ASP A 26 2.76 2.19 -17.29
N ALA A 27 4.05 1.93 -17.51
CA ALA A 27 5.01 2.93 -18.00
C ALA A 27 4.72 3.37 -19.46
N ARG A 28 3.93 2.60 -20.22
CA ARG A 28 3.55 2.94 -21.61
C ARG A 28 2.39 3.93 -21.63
N ALA A 29 1.46 3.79 -20.68
CA ALA A 29 0.51 4.84 -20.38
C ALA A 29 1.29 5.96 -19.65
N ARG A 30 1.29 7.19 -20.15
CA ARG A 30 1.85 8.32 -19.37
C ARG A 30 0.97 8.60 -18.15
N VAL A 31 1.07 7.76 -17.11
CA VAL A 31 0.31 7.90 -15.88
C VAL A 31 0.81 9.15 -15.17
N SER A 32 -0.09 10.09 -14.91
CA SER A 32 0.28 11.31 -14.20
C SER A 32 0.59 11.01 -12.73
N MET A 33 1.53 11.76 -12.16
CA MET A 33 1.83 11.67 -10.72
C MET A 33 0.59 11.87 -9.84
N THR A 34 -0.38 12.66 -10.29
CA THR A 34 -1.65 12.84 -9.59
C THR A 34 -2.45 11.54 -9.47
N LYS A 35 -2.45 10.69 -10.49
CA LYS A 35 -3.13 9.38 -10.44
C LYS A 35 -2.42 8.42 -9.49
N ILE A 36 -1.08 8.39 -9.56
CA ILE A 36 -0.25 7.58 -8.66
C ILE A 36 -0.51 7.99 -7.20
N ARG A 37 -0.51 9.29 -6.91
CA ARG A 37 -0.82 9.81 -5.57
C ARG A 37 -2.20 9.40 -5.07
N LYS A 38 -3.23 9.52 -5.91
CA LYS A 38 -4.59 9.09 -5.55
C LYS A 38 -4.65 7.60 -5.21
N GLU A 39 -3.93 6.76 -5.94
CA GLU A 39 -3.90 5.32 -5.66
C GLU A 39 -3.18 5.03 -4.34
N ILE A 40 -2.06 5.71 -4.06
CA ILE A 40 -1.37 5.63 -2.77
C ILE A 40 -2.33 6.03 -1.63
N ASP A 41 -3.01 7.17 -1.75
CA ASP A 41 -3.95 7.67 -0.73
C ASP A 41 -5.09 6.66 -0.48
N LEU A 42 -5.58 5.98 -1.53
CA LEU A 42 -6.60 4.94 -1.43
C LEU A 42 -6.10 3.70 -0.69
N ILE A 43 -4.87 3.25 -0.97
CA ILE A 43 -4.26 2.10 -0.30
C ILE A 43 -4.03 2.43 1.19
N VAL A 44 -3.37 3.56 1.47
CA VAL A 44 -3.07 3.99 2.83
C VAL A 44 -4.36 4.15 3.64
N GLY A 45 -5.37 4.86 3.11
CA GLY A 45 -6.65 5.06 3.79
C GLY A 45 -7.45 3.77 4.04
N ALA A 46 -7.21 2.72 3.27
CA ALA A 46 -7.85 1.42 3.48
C ALA A 46 -7.08 0.53 4.49
N VAL A 47 -5.77 0.70 4.59
CA VAL A 47 -4.87 -0.15 5.39
C VAL A 47 -4.66 0.41 6.81
N GLU A 48 -4.49 1.72 6.96
CA GLU A 48 -4.25 2.34 8.28
C GLU A 48 -5.35 2.09 9.32
N PRO A 49 -6.66 2.12 8.98
CA PRO A 49 -7.72 1.83 9.95
C PRO A 49 -7.70 0.40 10.54
N ILE A 50 -6.90 -0.51 9.98
CA ILE A 50 -6.71 -1.87 10.50
C ILE A 50 -5.74 -1.87 11.70
N GLY A 51 -4.94 -0.81 11.86
CA GLY A 51 -3.87 -0.72 12.86
C GLY A 51 -2.46 -0.69 12.26
N TRP A 52 -2.35 -0.59 10.93
CA TRP A 52 -1.09 -0.39 10.22
C TRP A 52 -0.74 1.10 10.17
N GLN A 53 0.55 1.43 10.08
CA GLN A 53 1.04 2.79 9.88
C GLN A 53 1.93 2.83 8.65
N CYS A 54 1.60 3.70 7.69
CA CYS A 54 2.45 3.89 6.52
C CYS A 54 3.76 4.57 6.92
N VAL A 55 4.90 3.95 6.59
CA VAL A 55 6.24 4.49 6.91
C VAL A 55 7.05 4.85 5.69
N ARG A 56 6.69 4.30 4.52
CA ARG A 56 7.47 4.46 3.29
C ARG A 56 6.60 4.25 2.07
N VAL A 57 6.84 5.08 1.06
CA VAL A 57 6.32 4.92 -0.30
C VAL A 57 7.48 5.11 -1.25
N GLU A 58 7.85 4.05 -1.97
CA GLU A 58 8.98 4.07 -2.90
C GLU A 58 8.54 3.63 -4.31
N PRO A 59 8.79 4.45 -5.35
CA PRO A 59 8.62 4.01 -6.73
C PRO A 59 9.75 3.06 -7.11
N PHE A 60 9.42 1.90 -7.66
CA PHE A 60 10.39 0.92 -8.14
C PHE A 60 10.13 0.59 -9.62
N LEU A 61 10.94 1.18 -10.51
CA LEU A 61 10.84 1.00 -11.97
C LEU A 61 9.44 1.29 -12.53
N ALA A 62 8.59 0.26 -12.59
CA ALA A 62 7.24 0.27 -13.12
C ALA A 62 6.21 -0.13 -12.06
N SER A 63 6.50 0.05 -10.78
CA SER A 63 5.58 -0.17 -9.67
C SER A 63 5.80 0.84 -8.55
N VAL A 64 4.84 0.90 -7.63
CA VAL A 64 4.98 1.58 -6.35
C VAL A 64 4.86 0.54 -5.26
N GLU A 65 5.78 0.60 -4.31
CA GLU A 65 5.74 -0.16 -3.06
C GLU A 65 5.45 0.77 -1.89
N ILE A 66 4.60 0.30 -0.99
CA ILE A 66 4.10 1.03 0.17
C ILE A 66 4.28 0.10 1.38
N ASP A 67 5.16 0.50 2.30
CA ASP A 67 5.45 -0.28 3.48
C ASP A 67 4.73 0.27 4.70
N PHE A 68 4.20 -0.66 5.47
CA PHE A 68 3.49 -0.42 6.70
C PHE A 68 4.15 -1.16 7.86
N VAL A 69 4.17 -0.52 9.02
CA VAL A 69 4.52 -1.14 10.30
C VAL A 69 3.28 -1.26 11.17
N ARG A 70 3.28 -2.25 12.05
CA ARG A 70 2.19 -2.40 13.01
C ARG A 70 2.23 -1.23 14.00
N ASN A 71 1.13 -0.49 14.11
CA ASN A 71 0.96 0.50 15.17
C ASN A 71 0.60 -0.26 16.46
N ALA A 72 1.33 0.01 17.54
CA ALA A 72 1.25 -0.75 18.79
C ALA A 72 -0.07 -0.53 19.54
#